data_AF-A0A9E7JAF9-F1
#
_entry.id   AF-A0A9E7JAF9-F1
#
_cell.length_a   1.000
_cell.length_b   1.000
_cell.length_c   1.000
_cell.angle_alpha   90.00
_cell.angle_beta   90.00
_cell.angle_gamma   90.00
#
_symmetry.space_group_name_H-M   'P 1'
#
loop_
_entity.id
_entity.type
_entity.pdbx_description
1 polymer ?
#
loop_
_entity_poly.entity_id
_entity_poly.type
_entity_poly.pdbx_seq_one_letter_code
_entity_poly.pdbx_strand_id
1 'polypeptide(L)'
;MLNDIAWLCFNSTGDVVDAQISSVNLRGLPFRVSSTKNRLTTMGCNVIGIVESWDNYSQGTGCASFCFDGASIASGSCTGTGCCQTTIPEELDHVSTWLDYFFNLSSYTDYSPCSYAFIAEQDWFHFNKYDLGNNTFRYKYKDGVPLVLDWVAGNQTCE
;
A
#
# COMPACT_ATOMS: atom_id res chain seq x y z
N MET A 1 13.53 0.27 -8.88
CA MET A 1 12.71 1.49 -9.14
C MET A 1 12.13 1.93 -7.81
N LEU A 2 11.69 3.19 -7.67
CA LEU A 2 10.93 3.62 -6.49
C LEU A 2 9.44 3.76 -6.87
N ASN A 3 8.57 3.34 -5.97
CA ASN A 3 7.11 3.44 -6.07
C ASN A 3 6.62 4.45 -5.04
N ASP A 4 5.63 5.27 -5.41
CA ASP A 4 5.02 6.21 -4.48
C ASP A 4 4.11 5.48 -3.48
N ILE A 5 3.90 6.10 -2.32
CA ILE A 5 2.98 5.60 -1.30
C ILE A 5 1.62 6.30 -1.48
N ALA A 6 0.55 5.53 -1.40
CA ALA A 6 -0.80 6.05 -1.25
C ALA A 6 -1.10 6.36 0.22
N TRP A 7 -1.87 7.40 0.49
CA TRP A 7 -2.31 7.73 1.85
C TRP A 7 -3.73 8.25 1.90
N LEU A 8 -4.32 8.12 3.09
CA LEU A 8 -5.60 8.70 3.43
C LEU A 8 -5.52 9.22 4.87
N CYS A 9 -5.65 10.52 5.05
CA CYS A 9 -5.52 11.21 6.34
C CYS A 9 -6.84 11.83 6.77
N PHE A 10 -7.05 11.81 8.08
CA PHE A 10 -8.30 12.20 8.72
C PHE A 10 -8.07 13.30 9.75
N ASN A 11 -9.07 14.17 9.95
CA ASN A 11 -9.12 15.05 11.11
C ASN A 11 -9.65 14.30 12.35
N SER A 12 -9.73 14.99 13.49
CA SER A 12 -10.24 14.42 14.75
C SER A 12 -11.71 13.99 14.72
N THR A 13 -12.50 14.49 13.77
CA THR A 13 -13.91 14.08 13.57
C THR A 13 -14.04 12.87 12.65
N GLY A 14 -12.94 12.40 12.06
CA GLY A 14 -12.90 11.27 11.13
C GLY A 14 -13.16 11.66 9.66
N ASP A 15 -13.20 12.95 9.34
CA ASP A 15 -13.35 13.42 7.95
C ASP A 15 -12.00 13.37 7.23
N VAL A 16 -12.04 12.99 5.95
CA VAL A 16 -10.86 13.00 5.08
C VAL A 16 -10.40 14.44 4.85
N VAL A 17 -9.13 14.71 5.13
CA VAL A 17 -8.51 16.03 4.93
C VAL A 17 -7.41 16.04 3.88
N ASP A 18 -6.82 14.88 3.59
CA ASP A 18 -5.70 14.74 2.65
C ASP A 18 -5.66 13.29 2.15
N ALA A 19 -5.43 13.11 0.85
CA ALA A 19 -5.42 11.80 0.20
C ALA A 19 -4.48 11.79 -1.01
N GLN A 20 -3.85 10.64 -1.25
CA GLN A 20 -3.06 10.39 -2.45
C GLN A 20 -3.25 8.95 -2.91
N ILE A 21 -3.40 8.79 -4.23
CA ILE A 21 -3.32 7.50 -4.93
C ILE A 21 -1.91 7.37 -5.50
N SER A 22 -1.36 6.17 -5.47
CA SER A 22 -0.10 5.83 -6.14
C SER A 22 -0.39 5.08 -7.45
N SER A 23 0.41 5.31 -8.48
CA SER A 23 0.28 4.59 -9.75
C SER A 23 1.63 4.31 -10.39
N VAL A 24 1.81 3.12 -10.93
CA VAL A 24 3.00 2.71 -11.69
C VAL A 24 2.58 2.30 -13.08
N ASN A 25 3.09 3.00 -14.10
CA ASN A 25 2.82 2.70 -15.50
C ASN A 25 4.09 2.18 -16.19
N LEU A 26 4.09 0.88 -16.51
CA LEU A 26 5.19 0.18 -17.19
C LEU A 26 4.83 -0.16 -18.65
N ARG A 27 3.71 0.37 -19.17
CA ARG A 27 3.27 0.08 -20.54
C ARG A 27 4.31 0.47 -21.57
N GLY A 28 4.54 -0.43 -22.52
CA GLY A 28 5.55 -0.25 -23.56
C GLY A 28 6.99 -0.43 -23.07
N LEU A 29 7.22 -0.68 -21.78
CA LEU A 29 8.52 -1.07 -21.24
C LEU A 29 8.62 -2.60 -21.15
N PRO A 30 9.82 -3.18 -21.27
CA PRO A 30 10.02 -4.62 -21.17
C PRO A 30 10.03 -5.10 -19.71
N PHE A 31 9.15 -4.54 -18.86
CA PHE A 31 9.12 -4.78 -17.42
C PHE A 31 7.69 -4.93 -16.92
N ARG A 32 7.53 -5.72 -15.86
CA ARG A 32 6.30 -5.83 -15.07
C ARG A 32 6.61 -5.78 -13.58
N VAL A 33 5.65 -5.41 -12.76
CA VAL A 33 5.82 -5.50 -11.31
C VAL A 33 5.96 -6.97 -10.91
N SER A 34 7.00 -7.32 -10.13
CA SER A 34 7.21 -8.70 -9.72
C SER A 34 6.22 -9.09 -8.62
N SER A 35 5.31 -10.03 -8.91
CA SER A 35 4.31 -10.52 -7.95
C SER A 35 4.90 -11.36 -6.83
N THR A 36 6.09 -11.92 -7.05
CA THR A 36 6.78 -12.83 -6.11
C THR A 36 7.80 -12.12 -5.22
N LYS A 37 8.28 -10.95 -5.63
CA LYS A 37 9.29 -10.18 -4.90
C LYS A 37 8.74 -8.94 -4.21
N ASN A 38 7.51 -8.53 -4.55
CA ASN A 38 6.84 -7.41 -3.89
C ASN A 38 5.59 -7.87 -3.13
N ARG A 39 5.23 -7.09 -2.11
CA ARG A 39 3.97 -7.23 -1.38
C ARG A 39 3.23 -5.90 -1.33
N LEU A 40 1.91 -5.98 -1.37
CA LEU A 40 1.05 -4.87 -0.97
C LEU A 40 1.09 -4.81 0.56
N THR A 41 1.42 -3.65 1.09
CA THR A 41 1.39 -3.35 2.52
C THR A 41 0.36 -2.25 2.78
N THR A 42 -0.52 -2.49 3.74
CA THR A 42 -1.48 -1.52 4.25
C THR A 42 -1.18 -1.25 5.72
N MET A 43 -1.07 0.02 6.08
CA MET A 43 -0.88 0.50 7.44
C MET A 43 -2.03 1.41 7.82
N GLY A 44 -2.62 1.18 8.98
CA GLY A 44 -3.76 1.98 9.45
C GLY A 44 -4.73 1.14 10.24
N CYS A 45 -5.76 1.80 10.78
CA CYS A 45 -6.80 1.17 11.55
C CYS A 45 -8.15 1.29 10.86
N ASN A 46 -8.84 0.15 10.68
CA ASN A 46 -10.15 0.07 10.03
C ASN A 46 -10.11 0.54 8.57
N VAL A 47 -9.06 0.14 7.86
CA VAL A 47 -8.79 0.53 6.48
C VAL A 47 -8.48 -0.68 5.60
N ILE A 48 -8.66 -0.53 4.31
CA ILE A 48 -8.21 -1.46 3.28
C ILE A 48 -7.33 -0.72 2.28
N GLY A 49 -6.14 -1.25 2.03
CA GLY A 49 -5.33 -0.85 0.89
C GLY A 49 -5.64 -1.78 -0.26
N ILE A 50 -5.83 -1.22 -1.45
CA ILE A 50 -6.21 -1.94 -2.66
C ILE A 50 -5.17 -1.67 -3.72
N VAL A 51 -4.79 -2.73 -4.43
CA VAL A 51 -4.02 -2.65 -5.66
C VAL A 51 -4.81 -3.28 -6.78
N GLU A 52 -4.89 -2.63 -7.92
CA GLU A 52 -5.66 -3.11 -9.07
C GLU A 52 -5.06 -2.67 -10.40
N SER A 53 -5.43 -3.38 -11.47
CA SER A 53 -5.11 -2.99 -12.83
C SER A 53 -5.92 -1.76 -13.25
N TRP A 54 -5.25 -0.68 -13.64
CA TRP A 54 -5.89 0.60 -13.91
C TRP A 54 -6.92 0.56 -15.05
N ASP A 55 -6.66 -0.25 -16.08
CA ASP A 55 -7.35 -0.08 -17.37
C ASP A 55 -8.60 -0.93 -17.55
N ASN A 56 -8.71 -2.02 -16.81
CA ASN A 56 -9.82 -2.96 -16.96
C ASN A 56 -10.38 -3.47 -15.64
N TYR A 57 -9.80 -3.09 -14.50
CA TYR A 57 -10.16 -3.57 -13.16
C TYR A 57 -10.28 -5.10 -13.10
N SER A 58 -9.59 -5.82 -13.99
CA SER A 58 -9.78 -7.25 -14.15
C SER A 58 -9.03 -8.05 -13.10
N GLN A 59 -8.02 -7.44 -12.49
CA GLN A 59 -7.20 -8.04 -11.46
C GLN A 59 -6.97 -7.02 -10.35
N GLY A 60 -7.14 -7.49 -9.11
CA GLY A 60 -6.85 -6.70 -7.94
C GLY A 60 -6.74 -7.56 -6.70
N THR A 61 -6.13 -7.00 -5.66
CA THR A 61 -6.10 -7.58 -4.32
C THR A 61 -6.19 -6.47 -3.30
N GLY A 62 -6.58 -6.83 -2.08
CA GLY A 62 -6.67 -5.90 -0.98
C GLY A 62 -6.06 -6.49 0.29
N CYS A 63 -5.53 -5.60 1.12
CA CYS A 63 -5.08 -5.93 2.47
C CYS A 63 -5.79 -5.02 3.45
N ALA A 64 -6.65 -5.60 4.30
CA ALA A 64 -7.37 -4.87 5.33
C ALA A 64 -6.64 -4.96 6.67
N SER A 65 -6.62 -3.86 7.40
CA SER A 65 -6.10 -3.82 8.76
C SER A 65 -7.12 -3.23 9.72
N PHE A 66 -7.26 -3.86 10.88
CA PHE A 66 -8.21 -3.48 11.91
C PHE A 66 -7.50 -3.19 13.22
N CYS A 67 -8.08 -2.30 14.02
CA CYS A 67 -7.66 -2.03 15.38
C CYS A 67 -8.91 -1.97 16.24
N PHE A 68 -8.85 -2.55 17.44
CA PHE A 68 -9.92 -2.45 18.43
C PHE A 68 -9.47 -1.62 19.65
N ASP A 69 -8.16 -1.52 19.84
CA ASP A 69 -7.51 -0.73 20.88
C ASP A 69 -6.11 -0.34 20.40
N GLY A 70 -5.70 0.92 20.55
CA GLY A 70 -4.34 1.36 20.24
C GLY A 70 -3.27 0.59 21.03
N ALA A 71 -3.58 0.12 22.24
CA ALA A 71 -2.66 -0.69 23.05
C ALA A 71 -2.40 -2.09 22.46
N SER A 72 -3.29 -2.60 21.60
CA SER A 72 -3.14 -3.89 20.92
C SER A 72 -2.19 -3.85 19.71
N ILE A 73 -1.81 -2.65 19.26
CA ILE A 73 -0.91 -2.48 18.12
C ILE A 73 0.54 -2.70 18.58
N ALA A 74 1.17 -3.73 18.03
CA ALA A 74 2.56 -4.08 18.30
C ALA A 74 3.43 -3.97 17.04
N SER A 75 4.63 -3.41 17.17
CA SER A 75 5.61 -3.40 16.08
C SER A 75 6.06 -4.82 15.70
N GLY A 76 6.58 -4.99 14.49
CA GLY A 76 7.14 -6.23 13.98
C GLY A 76 6.15 -7.10 13.19
N SER A 77 4.95 -7.36 13.72
CA SER A 77 3.94 -8.15 12.99
C SER A 77 3.14 -7.29 12.02
N CYS A 78 2.94 -7.76 10.79
CA CYS A 78 2.10 -7.11 9.78
C CYS A 78 1.08 -8.07 9.15
N THR A 79 0.28 -8.69 10.01
CA THR A 79 -0.68 -9.75 9.63
C THR A 79 -2.12 -9.47 10.08
N GLY A 80 -2.48 -8.21 10.38
CA GLY A 80 -3.87 -7.82 10.62
C GLY A 80 -4.06 -6.59 11.50
N THR A 81 -3.34 -6.48 12.62
CA THR A 81 -3.54 -5.39 13.60
C THR A 81 -2.64 -4.19 13.31
N GLY A 82 -3.21 -3.07 12.87
CA GLY A 82 -2.49 -1.85 12.46
C GLY A 82 -1.65 -1.97 11.18
N CYS A 83 -1.36 -3.19 10.73
CA CYS A 83 -0.61 -3.48 9.52
C CYS A 83 -1.05 -4.80 8.89
N CYS A 84 -1.15 -4.83 7.56
CA CYS A 84 -1.47 -6.01 6.76
C CYS A 84 -0.54 -6.09 5.54
N GLN A 85 0.04 -7.27 5.25
CA GLN A 85 0.70 -7.56 3.98
C GLN A 85 0.04 -8.70 3.22
N THR A 86 -0.07 -8.55 1.91
CA THR A 86 -0.55 -9.61 1.00
C THR A 86 0.26 -9.65 -0.28
N THR A 87 0.19 -10.78 -0.99
CA THR A 87 0.76 -10.93 -2.32
C THR A 87 -0.06 -10.15 -3.34
N ILE A 88 0.58 -9.64 -4.39
CA ILE A 88 -0.09 -8.96 -5.50
C ILE A 88 -0.36 -9.93 -6.66
N PRO A 89 -1.42 -9.71 -7.48
CA PRO A 89 -1.68 -10.47 -8.69
C PRO A 89 -0.50 -10.44 -9.68
N GLU A 90 -0.45 -11.46 -10.54
CA GLU A 90 0.43 -11.44 -11.71
C GLU A 90 -0.08 -10.45 -12.77
N GLU A 91 0.74 -10.17 -13.79
CA GLU A 91 0.32 -9.41 -14.99
C GLU A 91 -0.11 -7.96 -14.75
N LEU A 92 0.53 -7.31 -13.77
CA LEU A 92 0.32 -5.91 -13.44
C LEU A 92 1.35 -5.00 -14.16
N ASP A 93 1.00 -4.52 -15.36
CA ASP A 93 1.81 -3.59 -16.18
C ASP A 93 1.42 -2.11 -15.98
N HIS A 94 0.18 -1.84 -15.57
CA HIS A 94 -0.30 -0.53 -15.13
C HIS A 94 -1.16 -0.68 -13.89
N VAL A 95 -0.67 -0.15 -12.77
CA VAL A 95 -1.16 -0.48 -11.43
C VAL A 95 -1.50 0.79 -10.67
N SER A 96 -2.67 0.82 -10.02
CA SER A 96 -2.98 1.80 -8.98
C SER A 96 -2.93 1.15 -7.60
N THR A 97 -2.52 1.94 -6.61
CA THR A 97 -2.65 1.63 -5.19
C THR A 97 -3.41 2.76 -4.51
N TRP A 98 -4.47 2.41 -3.78
CA TRP A 98 -5.32 3.37 -3.07
C TRP A 98 -5.86 2.77 -1.78
N LEU A 99 -6.53 3.59 -0.98
CA LEU A 99 -7.08 3.22 0.32
C LEU A 99 -8.57 3.52 0.38
N ASP A 100 -9.29 2.67 1.11
CA ASP A 100 -10.65 2.92 1.57
C ASP A 100 -10.77 2.61 3.06
N TYR A 101 -11.86 3.05 3.68
CA TYR A 101 -12.15 2.82 5.09
C TYR A 101 -13.57 2.29 5.30
N PHE A 102 -13.75 1.44 6.32
CA PHE A 102 -15.03 0.72 6.48
C PHE A 102 -16.08 1.51 7.28
N PHE A 103 -15.70 2.12 8.40
CA PHE A 103 -16.64 2.79 9.32
C PHE A 103 -16.02 4.05 9.91
N ASN A 104 -16.82 4.84 10.65
CA ASN A 104 -16.37 6.09 11.27
C ASN A 104 -15.03 5.93 11.99
N LEU A 105 -14.04 6.70 11.55
CA LEU A 105 -12.65 6.59 11.98
C LEU A 105 -12.30 7.47 13.18
N SER A 106 -13.23 8.28 13.70
CA SER A 106 -12.97 9.21 14.80
C SER A 106 -12.25 8.55 15.98
N SER A 107 -12.62 7.30 16.31
CA SER A 107 -12.06 6.51 17.41
C SER A 107 -10.60 6.07 17.23
N TYR A 108 -10.03 6.23 16.04
CA TYR A 108 -8.66 5.79 15.70
C TYR A 108 -7.71 6.97 15.46
N THR A 109 -8.22 8.19 15.33
CA THR A 109 -7.44 9.38 14.93
C THR A 109 -6.30 9.72 15.89
N ASP A 110 -6.41 9.33 17.17
CA ASP A 110 -5.37 9.54 18.18
C ASP A 110 -4.09 8.73 17.94
N TYR A 111 -4.17 7.60 17.24
CA TYR A 111 -3.04 6.69 17.01
C TYR A 111 -2.87 6.24 15.55
N SER A 112 -3.81 6.60 14.66
CA SER A 112 -3.76 6.36 13.22
C SER A 112 -4.41 7.54 12.44
N PRO A 113 -3.93 8.79 12.61
CA PRO A 113 -4.47 9.96 11.89
C PRO A 113 -4.31 9.88 10.37
N CYS A 114 -3.35 9.08 9.89
CA CYS A 114 -3.17 8.77 8.48
C CYS A 114 -3.02 7.26 8.31
N SER A 115 -3.53 6.76 7.19
CA SER A 115 -3.34 5.40 6.72
C SER A 115 -2.54 5.41 5.42
N TYR A 116 -1.82 4.34 5.16
CA TYR A 116 -0.88 4.23 4.06
C TYR A 116 -1.02 2.89 3.34
N ALA A 117 -0.86 2.90 2.03
CA ALA A 117 -0.79 1.69 1.22
C ALA A 117 0.31 1.82 0.17
N PHE A 118 1.09 0.75 -0.01
CA PHE A 118 2.18 0.75 -0.98
C PHE A 118 2.57 -0.66 -1.39
N ILE A 119 3.12 -0.78 -2.59
CA ILE A 119 3.79 -1.98 -3.08
C ILE A 119 5.28 -1.79 -2.88
N ALA A 120 5.92 -2.71 -2.15
CA ALA A 120 7.35 -2.69 -1.94
C ALA A 120 7.94 -4.10 -1.92
N GLU A 121 9.26 -4.19 -2.04
CA GLU A 121 10.04 -5.42 -1.88
C GLU A 121 9.68 -6.15 -0.56
N GLN A 122 9.45 -7.47 -0.64
CA GLN A 122 8.79 -8.25 0.40
C GLN A 122 9.49 -8.31 1.77
N ASP A 123 10.76 -7.92 1.84
CA ASP A 123 11.56 -7.92 3.09
C ASP A 123 12.10 -6.52 3.45
N TRP A 124 11.80 -5.49 2.66
CA TRP A 124 12.32 -4.15 2.90
C TRP A 124 11.58 -3.43 4.03
N PHE A 125 10.28 -3.72 4.20
CA PHE A 125 9.44 -3.04 5.16
C PHE A 125 9.30 -3.83 6.46
N HIS A 126 9.58 -3.17 7.58
CA HIS A 126 9.29 -3.70 8.91
C HIS A 126 8.33 -2.76 9.63
N PHE A 127 7.20 -3.31 10.08
CA PHE A 127 6.16 -2.53 10.73
C PHE A 127 6.63 -1.93 12.06
N ASN A 128 6.45 -0.62 12.19
CA ASN A 128 6.66 0.10 13.43
C ASN A 128 5.39 0.89 13.78
N LYS A 129 4.78 0.61 14.93
CA LYS A 129 3.55 1.28 15.36
C LYS A 129 3.67 2.81 15.45
N TYR A 130 4.88 3.33 15.69
CA TYR A 130 5.09 4.78 15.77
C TYR A 130 4.93 5.47 14.41
N ASP A 131 5.04 4.73 13.30
CA ASP A 131 4.78 5.25 11.97
C ASP A 131 3.26 5.47 11.71
N LEU A 132 2.37 4.89 12.53
CA LEU A 132 0.92 5.15 12.47
C LEU A 132 0.54 6.43 13.19
N GLY A 133 1.12 6.66 14.37
CA GLY A 133 0.74 7.76 15.27
C GLY A 133 1.13 9.16 14.80
N ASN A 134 1.77 9.28 13.64
CA ASN A 134 2.11 10.57 13.05
C ASN A 134 1.92 10.54 11.53
N ASN A 135 1.76 11.73 10.95
CA ASN A 135 1.70 11.90 9.50
C ASN A 135 3.10 11.87 8.84
N THR A 136 4.14 11.37 9.54
CA THR A 136 5.53 11.49 9.09
C THR A 136 5.96 10.40 8.12
N PHE A 137 5.23 9.29 8.05
CA PHE A 137 5.58 8.18 7.17
C PHE A 137 5.67 8.59 5.70
N ARG A 138 4.72 9.40 5.21
CA ARG A 138 4.76 9.94 3.84
C ARG A 138 5.96 10.88 3.59
N TYR A 139 6.43 11.58 4.62
CA TYR A 139 7.61 12.44 4.51
C TYR A 139 8.91 11.65 4.58
N LYS A 140 8.94 10.59 5.40
CA LYS A 140 10.05 9.63 5.52
C LYS A 140 10.34 8.93 4.18
N TYR A 141 9.28 8.65 3.41
CA TYR A 141 9.36 7.95 2.13
C TYR A 141 8.82 8.80 0.97
N LYS A 142 9.06 10.11 1.02
CA LYS A 142 8.63 11.06 -0.02
C LYS A 142 9.20 10.77 -1.41
N ASP A 143 10.37 10.12 -1.45
CA ASP A 143 11.06 9.77 -2.69
C ASP A 143 10.64 8.37 -3.19
N GLY A 144 9.75 7.69 -2.45
CA GLY A 144 9.19 6.39 -2.76
C GLY A 144 9.81 5.22 -1.98
N VAL A 145 9.25 4.04 -2.21
CA VAL A 145 9.64 2.74 -1.62
C VAL A 145 10.19 1.82 -2.70
N PRO A 146 11.11 0.89 -2.38
CA PRO A 146 11.73 0.04 -3.39
C PRO A 146 10.73 -0.90 -4.03
N LEU A 147 10.69 -0.85 -5.36
CA LEU A 147 9.87 -1.69 -6.21
C LEU A 147 10.76 -2.56 -7.10
N VAL A 148 10.53 -3.87 -7.05
CA VAL A 148 11.25 -4.86 -7.85
C VAL A 148 10.46 -5.18 -9.12
N LEU A 149 11.13 -5.13 -10.26
CA LEU A 149 10.52 -5.41 -11.55
C LEU A 149 11.07 -6.73 -12.10
N ASP A 150 10.22 -7.50 -12.77
CA ASP A 150 10.66 -8.60 -13.60
C ASP A 150 10.76 -8.14 -15.05
N TRP A 151 11.84 -8.53 -15.72
CA TRP A 151 11.99 -8.32 -17.15
C TRP A 151 11.07 -9.27 -17.90
N VAL A 152 10.35 -8.74 -18.88
CA VAL A 152 9.51 -9.52 -19.78
C VAL A 152 10.22 -9.56 -21.12
N ALA A 153 10.59 -10.76 -21.57
CA ALA A 153 11.01 -10.95 -22.95
C ALA A 153 9.88 -10.43 -23.83
N GLY A 154 10.14 -9.39 -24.64
CA GLY A 154 9.16 -8.89 -25.57
C GLY A 154 8.69 -9.99 -26.53
N ASN A 155 7.62 -9.75 -27.28
CA ASN A 155 7.22 -10.55 -28.44
C ASN A 155 8.31 -10.49 -29.53
N GLN A 156 9.52 -10.97 -29.23
CA GLN A 156 10.49 -11.36 -30.22
C GLN A 156 10.02 -12.72 -30.70
N THR A 157 9.46 -12.76 -31.91
CA THR A 157 9.42 -13.99 -32.68
C THR A 157 10.86 -14.46 -32.80
N CYS A 158 11.18 -15.60 -32.19
CA CYS A 158 12.43 -16.28 -32.49
C CYS A 158 12.43 -16.58 -34.00
N GLU A 159 13.41 -16.06 -34.73
CA GLU A 159 13.72 -16.51 -36.09
C GLU A 159 14.36 -17.91 -36.06
#